data_AF-A0A1J3JQL5-F1
#
_entry.id   AF-A0A1J3JQL5-F1
#
_cell.length_a   1.000
_cell.length_b   1.000
_cell.length_c   1.000
_cell.angle_alpha   90.00
_cell.angle_beta   90.00
_cell.angle_gamma   90.00
#
_symmetry.space_group_name_H-M   'P 1'
#
loop_
_entity.id
_entity.type
_entity.pdbx_description
1 polymer ?
#
loop_
_entity_poly.entity_id
_entity_poly.type
_entity_poly.pdbx_seq_one_letter_code
_entity_poly.pdbx_strand_id
1 'polypeptide(L)'
;MLTEFCEDVVPLLVASKSRGTQAVRAVFMSSKEDKHLFVRELRDLETEENRRVRGFREVVDLISSSQKPLVSQNYLSDLTSIHAKFLGPLPSNVDEFSSTLSSAFPNVVDLSQFMKEISPLSNISNLPAAMSSLNRFFAPVDVEVANQGCPVKPDEGHQMHGQNAVMISQLFAKLCTIQKSDKSPVQSNDDLQGLASDEDANSVTACDENVKVWSKNSRRVSSENLVFVWGLGKKMTAAMLKNALQNSHAVFAGEFDVKYLDRSCAVVVFWESGSSETFLSAVNDEEKLGGGSFREMVAEGLRAAGYDTYKRACRLGFWEADLAESLEKTLESSDRDLDSDTKPSEIDWSSELAINFDEL
;
A
#
# COMPACT_ATOMS: atom_id res chain seq x y z
N MET A 1 -61.54 -4.85 -0.10
CA MET A 1 -61.83 -3.92 -1.22
C MET A 1 -60.59 -3.15 -1.70
N LEU A 2 -59.61 -2.79 -0.85
CA LEU A 2 -58.32 -2.21 -1.31
C LEU A 2 -57.26 -3.23 -1.71
N THR A 3 -57.42 -4.50 -1.32
CA THR A 3 -56.47 -5.59 -1.63
C THR A 3 -56.56 -6.09 -3.08
N GLU A 4 -57.67 -5.88 -3.78
CA GLU A 4 -57.84 -6.30 -5.19
C GLU A 4 -57.22 -5.33 -6.19
N PHE A 5 -57.05 -4.05 -5.85
CA PHE A 5 -56.45 -3.05 -6.74
C PHE A 5 -54.92 -2.94 -6.59
N CYS A 6 -54.33 -3.65 -5.62
CA CYS A 6 -52.91 -3.53 -5.34
C CYS A 6 -52.04 -4.31 -6.36
N GLU A 7 -52.63 -5.27 -7.09
CA GLU A 7 -51.91 -5.97 -8.16
C GLU A 7 -51.70 -5.10 -9.41
N ASP A 8 -52.49 -4.06 -9.63
CA ASP A 8 -52.44 -3.29 -10.88
C ASP A 8 -51.72 -1.94 -10.73
N VAL A 9 -51.12 -1.68 -9.56
CA VAL A 9 -50.45 -0.43 -9.26
C VAL A 9 -48.94 -0.63 -9.14
N VAL A 10 -48.17 0.22 -9.83
CA VAL A 10 -46.71 0.27 -9.75
C VAL A 10 -46.29 1.58 -9.08
N PRO A 11 -45.62 1.55 -7.91
CA PRO A 11 -45.12 2.75 -7.25
C PRO A 11 -43.80 3.21 -7.88
N LEU A 12 -43.65 4.52 -8.08
CA LEU A 12 -42.45 5.17 -8.58
C LEU A 12 -41.98 6.22 -7.56
N LEU A 13 -40.70 6.19 -7.22
CA LEU A 13 -40.08 7.23 -6.41
C LEU A 13 -39.79 8.44 -7.30
N VAL A 14 -40.31 9.61 -6.94
CA VAL A 14 -40.00 10.86 -7.63
C VAL A 14 -38.72 11.42 -7.03
N ALA A 15 -37.73 11.69 -7.88
CA ALA A 15 -36.47 12.30 -7.46
C ALA A 15 -36.73 13.65 -6.78
N SER A 16 -36.40 13.76 -5.50
CA SER A 16 -36.46 14.99 -4.73
C SER A 16 -35.13 15.73 -4.85
N LYS A 17 -35.17 17.03 -5.17
CA LYS A 17 -33.98 17.91 -5.13
C LYS A 17 -33.59 18.34 -3.71
N SER A 18 -34.29 17.88 -2.66
CA SER A 18 -34.07 18.28 -1.27
C SER A 18 -34.03 17.10 -0.30
N ARG A 19 -33.26 17.22 0.79
CA ARG A 19 -33.22 16.27 1.93
C ARG A 19 -34.51 16.32 2.77
N GLY A 20 -35.65 16.06 2.15
CA GLY A 20 -36.98 16.13 2.77
C GLY A 20 -37.93 15.03 2.28
N THR A 21 -39.24 15.27 2.40
CA THR A 21 -40.31 14.31 2.05
C THR A 21 -40.21 13.84 0.59
N GLN A 22 -40.11 12.52 0.39
CA GLN A 22 -40.03 11.92 -0.94
C GLN A 22 -41.44 11.67 -1.49
N ALA A 23 -41.75 12.26 -2.64
CA ALA A 23 -43.02 12.03 -3.31
C ALA A 23 -43.02 10.66 -4.01
N VAL A 24 -44.10 9.90 -3.84
CA VAL A 24 -44.32 8.63 -4.53
C VAL A 24 -45.45 8.82 -5.54
N ARG A 25 -45.21 8.43 -6.80
CA ARG A 25 -46.22 8.40 -7.85
C ARG A 25 -46.71 6.97 -8.01
N ALA A 26 -48.01 6.75 -7.83
CA ALA A 26 -48.65 5.47 -8.14
C ALA A 26 -49.15 5.48 -9.59
N VAL A 27 -48.73 4.50 -10.38
CA VAL A 27 -49.20 4.32 -11.77
C VAL A 27 -50.11 3.10 -11.81
N PHE A 28 -51.36 3.30 -12.21
CA PHE A 28 -52.32 2.20 -12.42
C PHE A 28 -52.22 1.67 -13.84
N MET A 29 -52.19 0.35 -13.98
CA MET A 29 -52.01 -0.38 -15.23
C MET A 29 -53.13 -1.42 -15.37
N SER A 30 -54.08 -1.20 -16.27
CA SER A 30 -55.24 -2.11 -16.45
C SER A 30 -54.94 -3.41 -17.19
N SER A 31 -53.72 -3.56 -17.73
CA SER A 31 -53.26 -4.69 -18.53
C SER A 31 -52.04 -5.33 -17.86
N LYS A 32 -52.05 -6.67 -17.72
CA LYS A 32 -50.95 -7.41 -17.08
C LYS A 32 -49.70 -7.41 -17.95
N GLU A 33 -49.88 -7.47 -19.27
CA GLU A 33 -48.82 -7.43 -20.27
C GLU A 33 -48.11 -6.07 -20.23
N ASP A 34 -48.88 -4.97 -20.23
CA ASP A 34 -48.33 -3.62 -20.16
C ASP A 34 -47.61 -3.40 -18.83
N LYS A 35 -48.18 -3.92 -17.73
CA LYS A 35 -47.53 -3.86 -16.40
C LYS A 35 -46.18 -4.55 -16.43
N HIS A 36 -46.10 -5.74 -17.02
CA HIS A 36 -44.85 -6.49 -17.10
C HIS A 36 -43.81 -5.75 -17.97
N LEU A 37 -44.23 -5.17 -19.10
CA LEU A 37 -43.37 -4.35 -19.95
C LEU A 37 -42.82 -3.14 -19.18
N PHE A 38 -43.70 -2.40 -18.50
CA PHE A 38 -43.34 -1.21 -17.74
C PHE A 38 -42.37 -1.51 -16.58
N VAL A 39 -42.62 -2.56 -15.82
CA VAL A 39 -41.72 -2.98 -14.73
C VAL A 39 -40.36 -3.45 -15.27
N ARG A 40 -40.33 -4.02 -16.48
CA ARG A 40 -39.07 -4.36 -17.15
C ARG A 40 -38.32 -3.10 -17.58
N GLU A 41 -38.98 -2.14 -18.20
CA GLU A 41 -38.38 -0.86 -18.60
C GLU A 41 -37.81 -0.09 -17.40
N LEU A 42 -38.51 -0.09 -16.25
CA LEU A 42 -37.99 0.50 -15.02
C LEU A 42 -36.72 -0.20 -14.52
N ARG A 43 -36.68 -1.54 -14.56
CA ARG A 43 -35.49 -2.30 -14.19
C ARG A 43 -34.33 -2.07 -15.15
N ASP A 44 -34.61 -1.99 -16.44
CA ASP A 44 -33.61 -1.70 -17.46
C ASP A 44 -33.04 -0.29 -17.25
N LEU A 45 -33.90 0.70 -16.96
CA LEU A 45 -33.47 2.07 -16.64
C LEU A 45 -32.64 2.13 -15.35
N GLU A 46 -33.09 1.46 -14.28
CA GLU A 46 -32.33 1.37 -13.02
C GLU A 46 -30.97 0.69 -13.23
N THR A 47 -30.90 -0.33 -14.07
CA THR A 47 -29.64 -1.02 -14.42
C THR A 47 -28.70 -0.09 -15.18
N GLU A 48 -29.21 0.67 -16.14
CA GLU A 48 -28.42 1.64 -16.91
C GLU A 48 -27.93 2.80 -16.02
N GLU A 49 -28.77 3.32 -15.12
CA GLU A 49 -28.36 4.35 -14.15
C GLU A 49 -27.35 3.80 -13.14
N ASN A 50 -27.55 2.59 -12.62
CA ASN A 50 -26.58 1.94 -11.73
C ASN A 50 -25.22 1.74 -12.42
N ARG A 51 -25.20 1.36 -13.71
CA ARG A 51 -23.97 1.27 -14.51
C ARG A 51 -23.28 2.62 -14.64
N ARG A 52 -24.04 3.69 -14.89
CA ARG A 52 -23.51 5.06 -14.97
C ARG A 52 -22.88 5.51 -13.64
N VAL A 53 -23.54 5.22 -12.52
CA VAL A 53 -23.06 5.61 -11.18
C VAL A 53 -21.86 4.78 -10.72
N ARG A 54 -21.79 3.48 -11.07
CA ARG A 54 -20.64 2.63 -10.71
C ARG A 54 -19.33 3.10 -11.32
N GLY A 55 -19.35 3.57 -12.58
CA GLY A 55 -18.16 4.06 -13.27
C GLY A 55 -17.00 3.06 -13.24
N PHE A 56 -15.80 3.52 -12.85
CA PHE A 56 -14.58 2.69 -12.85
C PHE A 56 -14.62 1.53 -11.84
N ARG A 57 -15.50 1.56 -10.84
CA ARG A 57 -15.67 0.43 -9.89
C ARG A 57 -15.98 -0.87 -10.63
N GLU A 58 -16.70 -0.80 -11.74
CA GLU A 58 -17.02 -1.97 -12.56
C GLU A 58 -15.75 -2.69 -13.05
N VAL A 59 -14.69 -1.94 -13.40
CA VAL A 59 -13.40 -2.53 -13.79
C VAL A 59 -12.75 -3.27 -12.63
N VAL A 60 -12.81 -2.70 -11.43
CA VAL A 60 -12.27 -3.33 -10.21
C VAL A 60 -13.04 -4.60 -9.87
N ASP A 61 -14.37 -4.58 -9.97
CA ASP A 61 -15.22 -5.75 -9.76
C ASP A 61 -14.93 -6.85 -10.80
N LEU A 62 -14.68 -6.47 -12.07
CA LEU A 62 -14.25 -7.41 -13.11
C LEU A 62 -12.89 -8.04 -12.79
N ILE A 63 -11.91 -7.24 -12.36
CA ILE A 63 -10.59 -7.76 -11.94
C ILE A 63 -10.75 -8.72 -10.76
N SER A 64 -11.51 -8.33 -9.74
CA SER A 64 -11.81 -9.15 -8.57
C SER A 64 -12.48 -10.47 -8.97
N SER A 65 -13.56 -10.42 -9.76
CA SER A 65 -14.30 -11.61 -10.21
C SER A 65 -13.48 -12.55 -11.10
N SER A 66 -12.43 -12.05 -11.76
CA SER A 66 -11.57 -12.88 -12.60
C SER A 66 -10.77 -13.90 -11.80
N GLN A 67 -10.52 -13.63 -10.51
CA GLN A 67 -9.70 -14.45 -9.61
C GLN A 67 -8.31 -14.77 -10.18
N LYS A 68 -7.82 -13.96 -11.14
CA LYS A 68 -6.49 -14.09 -11.72
C LYS A 68 -5.45 -13.44 -10.82
N PRO A 69 -4.17 -13.88 -10.89
CA PRO A 69 -3.10 -13.25 -10.13
C PRO A 69 -2.97 -11.77 -10.46
N LEU A 70 -2.95 -10.94 -9.43
CA LEU A 70 -2.69 -9.51 -9.53
C LEU A 70 -1.20 -9.27 -9.26
N VAL A 71 -0.46 -8.84 -10.29
CA VAL A 71 0.97 -8.57 -10.18
C VAL A 71 1.19 -7.07 -9.99
N SER A 72 1.87 -6.68 -8.91
CA SER A 72 2.26 -5.29 -8.64
C SER A 72 3.71 -5.23 -8.15
N GLN A 73 4.30 -4.04 -8.17
CA GLN A 73 5.60 -3.75 -7.58
C GLN A 73 5.39 -2.83 -6.37
N ASN A 74 5.62 -3.35 -5.15
CA ASN A 74 5.24 -2.68 -3.90
C ASN A 74 3.71 -2.50 -3.75
N TYR A 75 2.97 -3.61 -3.78
CA TYR A 75 1.51 -3.60 -3.90
C TYR A 75 0.76 -2.82 -2.83
N LEU A 76 1.35 -2.61 -1.64
CA LEU A 76 0.62 -2.06 -0.49
C LEU A 76 0.03 -0.68 -0.78
N SER A 77 0.77 0.21 -1.45
CA SER A 77 0.29 1.55 -1.81
C SER A 77 -0.87 1.51 -2.79
N ASP A 78 -0.73 0.71 -3.85
CA ASP A 78 -1.74 0.55 -4.89
C ASP A 78 -3.02 -0.05 -4.31
N LEU A 79 -2.89 -1.12 -3.52
CA LEU A 79 -4.01 -1.84 -2.94
C LEU A 79 -4.70 -1.07 -1.82
N THR A 80 -3.97 -0.26 -1.05
CA THR A 80 -4.59 0.68 -0.10
C THR A 80 -5.43 1.71 -0.84
N SER A 81 -4.92 2.27 -1.93
CA SER A 81 -5.63 3.25 -2.75
C SER A 81 -6.85 2.66 -3.43
N ILE A 82 -6.72 1.45 -4.00
CA ILE A 82 -7.83 0.71 -4.62
C ILE A 82 -8.88 0.37 -3.56
N HIS A 83 -8.47 -0.06 -2.37
CA HIS A 83 -9.40 -0.35 -1.29
C HIS A 83 -10.20 0.89 -0.91
N ALA A 84 -9.54 1.99 -0.55
CA ALA A 84 -10.18 3.22 -0.11
C ALA A 84 -11.16 3.80 -1.13
N LYS A 85 -10.83 3.74 -2.42
CA LYS A 85 -11.62 4.33 -3.50
C LYS A 85 -12.72 3.42 -4.01
N PHE A 86 -12.46 2.12 -4.05
CA PHE A 86 -13.33 1.19 -4.76
C PHE A 86 -13.91 0.12 -3.86
N LEU A 87 -13.21 -0.42 -2.85
CA LEU A 87 -13.75 -1.52 -2.05
C LEU A 87 -14.56 -1.05 -0.84
N GLY A 88 -14.10 0.00 -0.16
CA GLY A 88 -14.72 0.55 1.04
C GLY A 88 -13.74 1.40 1.85
N PRO A 89 -14.20 1.99 2.98
CA PRO A 89 -13.31 2.73 3.87
C PRO A 89 -12.15 1.84 4.34
N LEU A 90 -10.97 2.43 4.54
CA LEU A 90 -9.82 1.69 5.05
C LEU A 90 -10.13 1.13 6.45
N PRO A 91 -9.92 -0.18 6.68
CA PRO A 91 -10.13 -0.77 7.98
C PRO A 91 -9.24 -0.17 9.07
N SER A 92 -9.70 -0.28 10.31
CA SER A 92 -8.99 0.25 11.48
C SER A 92 -7.71 -0.52 11.84
N ASN A 93 -7.57 -1.73 11.31
CA ASN A 93 -6.47 -2.63 11.60
C ASN A 93 -6.05 -3.39 10.34
N VAL A 94 -4.79 -3.86 10.36
CA VAL A 94 -4.15 -4.50 9.22
C VAL A 94 -4.74 -5.88 8.90
N ASP A 95 -5.23 -6.60 9.92
CA ASP A 95 -5.81 -7.93 9.74
C ASP A 95 -7.13 -7.87 8.96
N GLU A 96 -7.98 -6.90 9.30
CA GLU A 96 -9.22 -6.61 8.59
C GLU A 96 -8.94 -6.14 7.18
N PHE A 97 -7.94 -5.24 6.98
CA PHE A 97 -7.48 -4.84 5.66
C PHE A 97 -6.98 -6.02 4.82
N SER A 98 -6.16 -6.90 5.40
CA SER A 98 -5.69 -8.11 4.71
C SER A 98 -6.86 -9.02 4.37
N SER A 99 -7.84 -9.18 5.26
CA SER A 99 -8.99 -10.06 5.05
C SER A 99 -9.89 -9.56 3.92
N THR A 100 -10.24 -8.27 3.91
CA THR A 100 -11.02 -7.69 2.80
C THR A 100 -10.24 -7.72 1.49
N LEU A 101 -8.94 -7.43 1.54
CA LEU A 101 -8.10 -7.45 0.35
C LEU A 101 -7.95 -8.85 -0.23
N SER A 102 -7.66 -9.86 0.58
CA SER A 102 -7.56 -11.26 0.12
C SER A 102 -8.89 -11.81 -0.35
N SER A 103 -10.02 -11.31 0.18
CA SER A 103 -11.34 -11.64 -0.38
C SER A 103 -11.56 -11.03 -1.76
N ALA A 104 -11.05 -9.82 -2.02
CA ALA A 104 -11.21 -9.14 -3.30
C ALA A 104 -10.20 -9.64 -4.35
N PHE A 105 -8.95 -9.87 -3.94
CA PHE A 105 -7.83 -10.30 -4.76
C PHE A 105 -7.10 -11.44 -4.05
N PRO A 106 -7.49 -12.71 -4.28
CA PRO A 106 -6.98 -13.85 -3.52
C PRO A 106 -5.51 -14.17 -3.81
N ASN A 107 -5.02 -13.78 -4.99
CA ASN A 107 -3.66 -14.03 -5.44
C ASN A 107 -3.02 -12.70 -5.85
N VAL A 108 -2.22 -12.13 -4.95
CA VAL A 108 -1.42 -10.92 -5.19
C VAL A 108 0.04 -11.32 -5.18
N VAL A 109 0.76 -10.96 -6.25
CA VAL A 109 2.19 -11.18 -6.39
C VAL A 109 2.92 -9.85 -6.29
N ASP A 110 3.73 -9.69 -5.24
CA ASP A 110 4.67 -8.56 -5.14
C ASP A 110 5.95 -8.88 -5.90
N LEU A 111 6.14 -8.22 -7.04
CA LEU A 111 7.35 -8.34 -7.83
C LEU A 111 8.60 -7.90 -7.06
N SER A 112 8.47 -6.95 -6.14
CA SER A 112 9.59 -6.53 -5.28
C SER A 112 10.02 -7.62 -4.30
N GLN A 113 9.11 -8.47 -3.86
CA GLN A 113 9.42 -9.64 -3.03
C GLN A 113 9.99 -10.76 -3.90
N PHE A 114 9.35 -11.04 -5.03
CA PHE A 114 9.77 -12.09 -5.95
C PHE A 114 11.18 -11.87 -6.51
N MET A 115 11.55 -10.62 -6.81
CA MET A 115 12.91 -10.27 -7.21
C MET A 115 13.96 -10.55 -6.13
N LYS A 116 13.60 -10.49 -4.83
CA LYS A 116 14.57 -10.69 -3.75
C LYS A 116 15.08 -12.11 -3.65
N GLU A 117 14.28 -13.07 -4.05
CA GLU A 117 14.63 -14.49 -4.07
C GLU A 117 15.61 -14.83 -5.20
N ILE A 118 15.65 -13.98 -6.22
CA ILE A 118 16.49 -14.18 -7.40
C ILE A 118 17.77 -13.38 -7.18
N SER A 119 18.85 -14.09 -6.82
CA SER A 119 20.18 -13.56 -6.46
C SER A 119 20.66 -12.31 -7.25
N PRO A 120 20.56 -12.24 -8.60
CA PRO A 120 20.86 -11.03 -9.37
C PRO A 120 20.13 -9.74 -8.96
N LEU A 121 18.88 -9.88 -8.50
CA LEU A 121 17.91 -8.81 -8.36
C LEU A 121 17.65 -8.44 -6.90
N SER A 122 18.26 -9.15 -5.95
CA SER A 122 18.08 -8.98 -4.50
C SER A 122 18.24 -7.55 -3.99
N ASN A 123 19.03 -6.72 -4.68
CA ASN A 123 19.30 -5.33 -4.31
C ASN A 123 18.74 -4.31 -5.31
N ILE A 124 17.96 -4.75 -6.31
CA ILE A 124 17.44 -3.88 -7.36
C ILE A 124 15.98 -3.55 -7.06
N SER A 125 15.72 -2.28 -6.75
CA SER A 125 14.37 -1.78 -6.46
C SER A 125 13.69 -1.11 -7.66
N ASN A 126 14.44 -0.76 -8.70
CA ASN A 126 13.90 -0.03 -9.86
C ASN A 126 13.66 -0.97 -11.05
N LEU A 127 12.50 -0.80 -11.69
CA LEU A 127 12.01 -1.67 -12.75
C LEU A 127 12.92 -1.70 -14.00
N PRO A 128 13.45 -0.57 -14.50
CA PRO A 128 14.34 -0.57 -15.66
C PRO A 128 15.67 -1.29 -15.41
N ALA A 129 16.30 -1.11 -14.24
CA ALA A 129 17.54 -1.80 -13.92
C ALA A 129 17.31 -3.30 -13.68
N ALA A 130 16.15 -3.68 -13.13
CA ALA A 130 15.79 -5.09 -12.97
C ALA A 130 15.67 -5.76 -14.35
N MET A 131 14.94 -5.13 -15.27
CA MET A 131 14.82 -5.58 -16.66
C MET A 131 16.17 -5.66 -17.37
N SER A 132 17.01 -4.64 -17.23
CA SER A 132 18.36 -4.62 -17.83
C SER A 132 19.23 -5.76 -17.30
N SER A 133 19.18 -6.01 -15.98
CA SER A 133 19.96 -7.07 -15.33
C SER A 133 19.54 -8.48 -15.76
N LEU A 134 18.30 -8.63 -16.23
CA LEU A 134 17.79 -9.90 -16.75
C LEU A 134 18.08 -10.14 -18.22
N ASN A 135 18.53 -9.14 -18.97
CA ASN A 135 18.89 -9.33 -20.39
C ASN A 135 20.03 -10.33 -20.61
N ARG A 136 20.79 -10.66 -19.55
CA ARG A 136 21.80 -11.72 -19.57
C ARG A 136 21.21 -13.14 -19.55
N PHE A 137 19.94 -13.30 -19.20
CA PHE A 137 19.23 -14.56 -19.24
C PHE A 137 18.43 -14.69 -20.54
N PHE A 138 18.51 -15.84 -21.19
CA PHE A 138 17.75 -16.10 -22.42
C PHE A 138 16.29 -16.39 -22.09
N ALA A 139 15.50 -15.34 -21.94
CA ALA A 139 14.06 -15.38 -21.72
C ALA A 139 13.35 -14.60 -22.84
N PRO A 140 13.08 -15.21 -24.00
CA PRO A 140 12.34 -14.57 -25.08
C PRO A 140 10.86 -14.47 -24.70
N VAL A 141 10.53 -13.46 -23.91
CA VAL A 141 9.14 -13.04 -23.71
C VAL A 141 8.89 -11.91 -24.70
N ASP A 142 8.16 -12.22 -25.76
CA ASP A 142 7.63 -11.20 -26.66
C ASP A 142 6.28 -10.74 -26.11
N VAL A 143 6.17 -9.45 -25.77
CA VAL A 143 4.92 -8.87 -25.30
C VAL A 143 4.42 -7.94 -26.39
N GLU A 144 3.49 -8.45 -27.19
CA GLU A 144 2.75 -7.64 -28.14
C GLU A 144 1.82 -6.70 -27.36
N VAL A 145 2.22 -5.44 -27.25
CA VAL A 145 1.35 -4.39 -26.70
C VAL A 145 0.35 -4.02 -27.77
N ALA A 146 -0.86 -4.58 -27.68
CA ALA A 146 -1.99 -4.10 -28.48
C ALA A 146 -2.13 -2.58 -28.24
N ASN A 147 -2.15 -1.78 -29.32
CA ASN A 147 -2.30 -0.32 -29.36
C ASN A 147 -1.03 0.56 -29.51
N GLN A 148 0.12 0.04 -29.96
CA GLN A 148 1.23 0.91 -30.40
C GLN A 148 0.87 1.90 -31.55
N GLY A 149 -0.32 1.80 -32.15
CA GLY A 149 -0.83 2.67 -33.22
C GLY A 149 -1.97 3.62 -32.85
N CYS A 150 -2.32 3.79 -31.56
CA CYS A 150 -3.38 4.74 -31.19
C CYS A 150 -2.88 6.19 -31.31
N PRO A 151 -3.52 7.07 -32.12
CA PRO A 151 -3.07 8.44 -32.35
C PRO A 151 -3.28 9.38 -31.15
N VAL A 152 -3.98 8.92 -30.12
CA VAL A 152 -4.20 9.68 -28.88
C VAL A 152 -2.99 9.44 -27.98
N LYS A 153 -2.08 10.42 -27.89
CA LYS A 153 -1.06 10.43 -26.85
C LYS A 153 -1.76 10.62 -25.51
N PRO A 154 -1.72 9.65 -24.59
CA PRO A 154 -2.16 9.90 -23.23
C PRO A 154 -1.27 10.97 -22.61
N ASP A 155 -1.84 11.74 -21.69
CA ASP A 155 -1.10 12.65 -20.82
C ASP A 155 0.13 11.94 -20.17
N GLU A 156 1.21 12.68 -19.93
CA GLU A 156 2.52 12.14 -19.54
C GLU A 156 2.43 11.24 -18.30
N GLY A 157 1.59 11.61 -17.32
CA GLY A 157 1.36 10.79 -16.11
C GLY A 157 0.63 9.47 -16.39
N HIS A 158 -0.41 9.49 -17.24
CA HIS A 158 -1.17 8.31 -17.63
C HIS A 158 -0.33 7.34 -18.49
N GLN A 159 0.56 7.90 -19.30
CA GLN A 159 1.52 7.13 -20.09
C GLN A 159 2.51 6.37 -19.20
N MET A 160 2.93 6.95 -18.07
CA MET A 160 3.84 6.29 -17.12
C MET A 160 3.20 5.09 -16.41
N HIS A 161 1.94 5.19 -15.97
CA HIS A 161 1.28 4.06 -15.27
C HIS A 161 1.04 2.86 -16.20
N GLY A 162 0.58 3.10 -17.43
CA GLY A 162 0.39 2.04 -18.43
C GLY A 162 1.72 1.38 -18.83
N GLN A 163 2.77 2.17 -19.01
CA GLN A 163 4.12 1.66 -19.29
C GLN A 163 4.66 0.83 -18.12
N ASN A 164 4.43 1.26 -16.88
CA ASN A 164 4.81 0.51 -15.69
C ASN A 164 4.10 -0.84 -15.61
N ALA A 165 2.79 -0.90 -15.87
CA ALA A 165 2.04 -2.17 -15.87
C ALA A 165 2.58 -3.16 -16.93
N VAL A 166 2.91 -2.68 -18.13
CA VAL A 166 3.53 -3.51 -19.18
C VAL A 166 4.91 -4.00 -18.75
N MET A 167 5.75 -3.12 -18.20
CA MET A 167 7.09 -3.49 -17.71
C MET A 167 7.02 -4.49 -16.54
N ILE A 168 6.09 -4.32 -15.61
CA ILE A 168 5.82 -5.27 -14.51
C ILE A 168 5.44 -6.63 -15.08
N SER A 169 4.54 -6.66 -16.07
CA SER A 169 4.10 -7.90 -16.73
C SER A 169 5.24 -8.61 -17.46
N GLN A 170 6.05 -7.86 -18.22
CA GLN A 170 7.24 -8.38 -18.91
C GLN A 170 8.26 -8.96 -17.92
N LEU A 171 8.54 -8.21 -16.85
CA LEU A 171 9.48 -8.63 -15.83
C LEU A 171 8.99 -9.90 -15.14
N PHE A 172 7.73 -9.94 -14.69
CA PHE A 172 7.14 -11.13 -14.06
C PHE A 172 7.20 -12.35 -14.97
N ALA A 173 6.87 -12.21 -16.26
CA ALA A 173 6.96 -13.30 -17.22
C ALA A 173 8.40 -13.81 -17.41
N LYS A 174 9.39 -12.91 -17.49
CA LYS A 174 10.82 -13.27 -17.57
C LYS A 174 11.31 -13.99 -16.30
N LEU A 175 10.85 -13.57 -15.13
CA LEU A 175 11.22 -14.23 -13.88
C LEU A 175 10.63 -15.64 -13.80
N CYS A 176 9.37 -15.80 -14.21
CA CYS A 176 8.72 -17.11 -14.28
C CYS A 176 9.45 -18.07 -15.24
N THR A 177 9.95 -17.59 -16.39
CA THR A 177 10.71 -18.46 -17.31
C THR A 177 12.06 -18.88 -16.73
N ILE A 178 12.77 -17.97 -16.06
CA ILE A 178 14.04 -18.28 -15.37
C ILE A 178 13.81 -19.33 -14.28
N GLN A 179 12.80 -19.15 -13.43
CA GLN A 179 12.49 -20.08 -12.34
C GLN A 179 12.06 -21.47 -12.86
N LYS A 180 11.33 -21.53 -13.99
CA LYS A 180 10.95 -22.78 -14.63
C LYS A 180 12.14 -23.52 -15.27
N SER A 181 13.16 -22.80 -15.74
CA SER A 181 14.38 -23.45 -16.27
C SER A 181 15.20 -24.18 -15.21
N ASP A 182 15.03 -23.84 -13.92
CA ASP A 182 15.71 -24.51 -12.80
C ASP A 182 14.97 -25.77 -12.28
N LYS A 183 13.70 -26.00 -12.66
CA LYS A 183 12.91 -27.18 -12.24
C LYS A 183 12.68 -28.14 -13.44
N SER A 184 13.14 -29.39 -13.34
CA SER A 184 12.92 -30.42 -14.38
C SER A 184 11.43 -30.71 -14.63
N PRO A 185 11.03 -31.17 -15.83
CA PRO A 185 9.64 -31.12 -16.27
C PRO A 185 8.80 -32.24 -15.66
N VAL A 186 7.78 -31.88 -14.86
CA VAL A 186 6.65 -32.75 -14.58
C VAL A 186 5.34 -31.97 -14.77
N GLN A 187 4.65 -32.35 -15.84
CA GLN A 187 3.20 -32.33 -16.13
C GLN A 187 2.33 -31.14 -15.69
N SER A 188 2.11 -30.26 -16.68
CA SER A 188 0.82 -29.81 -17.24
C SER A 188 -0.34 -29.33 -16.33
N ASN A 189 -0.62 -28.04 -16.54
CA ASN A 189 -1.94 -27.38 -16.73
C ASN A 189 -2.68 -26.71 -15.57
N ASP A 190 -2.09 -26.62 -14.36
CA ASP A 190 -2.60 -25.73 -13.29
C ASP A 190 -1.50 -24.83 -12.67
N ASP A 191 -0.36 -24.69 -13.35
CA ASP A 191 0.91 -24.25 -12.76
C ASP A 191 1.05 -22.75 -12.42
N LEU A 192 0.04 -21.91 -12.64
CA LEU A 192 0.12 -20.50 -12.21
C LEU A 192 -0.28 -20.32 -10.74
N GLN A 193 -1.02 -21.28 -10.16
CA GLN A 193 -1.37 -21.28 -8.74
C GLN A 193 -0.21 -21.79 -7.87
N GLY A 194 0.62 -22.70 -8.37
CA GLY A 194 1.75 -23.27 -7.61
C GLY A 194 3.06 -22.44 -7.63
N LEU A 195 3.10 -21.31 -8.34
CA LEU A 195 4.26 -20.41 -8.39
C LEU A 195 4.26 -19.36 -7.28
N ALA A 196 3.10 -19.08 -6.69
CA ALA A 196 3.02 -18.43 -5.40
C ALA A 196 3.06 -19.56 -4.36
N SER A 197 4.24 -19.82 -3.78
CA SER A 197 4.25 -20.63 -2.55
C SER A 197 3.28 -19.99 -1.56
N ASP A 198 2.58 -20.80 -0.75
CA ASP A 198 1.71 -20.34 0.35
C ASP A 198 2.40 -19.32 1.29
N GLU A 199 3.73 -19.16 1.21
CA GLU A 199 4.48 -18.15 1.96
C GLU A 199 4.49 -16.74 1.32
N ASP A 200 4.22 -16.61 0.02
CA ASP A 200 4.28 -15.32 -0.72
C ASP A 200 2.91 -14.78 -1.10
N ALA A 201 1.90 -15.65 -1.22
CA ALA A 201 0.51 -15.24 -1.40
C ALA A 201 -0.07 -14.81 -0.04
N ASN A 202 -0.30 -13.49 0.13
CA ASN A 202 -0.96 -12.89 1.29
C ASN A 202 -0.14 -12.70 2.57
N SER A 203 1.18 -12.55 2.51
CA SER A 203 1.96 -12.08 3.68
C SER A 203 1.76 -10.57 3.95
N VAL A 204 0.52 -10.14 4.22
CA VAL A 204 0.30 -9.05 5.17
C VAL A 204 0.26 -9.75 6.53
N THR A 205 1.43 -9.88 7.16
CA THR A 205 1.57 -10.64 8.39
C THR A 205 0.79 -9.96 9.51
N ALA A 206 0.00 -10.76 10.24
CA ALA A 206 -0.72 -10.34 11.43
C ALA A 206 0.17 -9.55 12.38
N CYS A 207 -0.39 -8.52 13.01
CA CYS A 207 0.30 -7.65 13.95
C CYS A 207 0.72 -8.39 15.23
N ASP A 208 1.76 -9.21 15.15
CA ASP A 208 2.66 -9.46 16.27
C ASP A 208 3.39 -8.14 16.58
N GLU A 209 3.73 -7.90 17.85
CA GLU A 209 4.62 -6.78 18.27
C GLU A 209 6.00 -6.82 17.59
N ASN A 210 6.28 -7.88 16.84
CA ASN A 210 7.48 -8.13 16.06
C ASN A 210 7.36 -7.57 14.64
N VAL A 211 8.23 -6.63 14.30
CA VAL A 211 8.38 -6.10 12.94
C VAL A 211 9.31 -7.01 12.14
N LYS A 212 8.92 -7.33 10.89
CA LYS A 212 9.81 -8.03 9.96
C LYS A 212 10.74 -7.02 9.29
N VAL A 213 11.93 -6.81 9.84
CA VAL A 213 12.97 -6.00 9.17
C VAL A 213 13.64 -6.85 8.11
N TRP A 214 13.41 -6.50 6.84
CA TRP A 214 14.02 -7.19 5.71
C TRP A 214 15.46 -6.69 5.49
N SER A 215 16.39 -7.19 6.31
CA SER A 215 17.85 -7.15 6.09
C SER A 215 18.29 -8.45 5.39
N LYS A 216 19.60 -8.65 5.18
CA LYS A 216 20.17 -9.92 4.66
C LYS A 216 19.75 -11.14 5.50
N ASN A 217 19.30 -10.90 6.73
CA ASN A 217 18.67 -11.86 7.63
C ASN A 217 17.17 -11.54 7.73
N SER A 218 16.29 -12.44 7.29
CA SER A 218 14.81 -12.33 7.36
C SER A 218 14.26 -12.59 8.76
N ARG A 219 15.02 -12.25 9.81
CA ARG A 219 14.66 -12.49 11.21
C ARG A 219 13.60 -11.48 11.65
N ARG A 220 12.60 -11.96 12.41
CA ARG A 220 11.63 -11.10 13.11
C ARG A 220 12.37 -10.37 14.24
N VAL A 221 12.05 -9.09 14.44
CA VAL A 221 12.62 -8.28 15.52
C VAL A 221 11.49 -7.60 16.28
N SER A 222 11.56 -7.56 17.60
CA SER A 222 10.59 -6.83 18.42
C SER A 222 10.63 -5.34 18.09
N SER A 223 9.46 -4.70 18.05
CA SER A 223 9.34 -3.25 17.83
C SER A 223 10.11 -2.43 18.87
N GLU A 224 10.30 -2.96 20.09
CA GLU A 224 11.09 -2.33 21.15
C GLU A 224 12.59 -2.18 20.79
N ASN A 225 13.08 -2.98 19.84
CA ASN A 225 14.47 -2.97 19.39
C ASN A 225 14.68 -2.10 18.14
N LEU A 226 13.66 -1.35 17.73
CA LEU A 226 13.74 -0.39 16.63
C LEU A 226 13.95 1.02 17.17
N VAL A 227 14.99 1.69 16.65
CA VAL A 227 15.27 3.08 16.97
C VAL A 227 15.37 3.90 15.70
N PHE A 228 14.57 4.96 15.61
CA PHE A 228 14.63 5.94 14.54
C PHE A 228 15.70 6.96 14.88
N VAL A 229 16.56 7.29 13.93
CA VAL A 229 17.64 8.27 14.08
C VAL A 229 17.59 9.30 12.94
N TRP A 230 17.73 10.58 13.29
CA TRP A 230 17.75 11.71 12.36
C TRP A 230 18.70 12.81 12.84
N GLY A 231 18.80 13.90 12.09
CA GLY A 231 19.74 14.99 12.41
C GLY A 231 21.21 14.67 12.09
N LEU A 232 21.42 13.73 11.15
CA LEU A 232 22.75 13.34 10.70
C LEU A 232 23.37 14.43 9.81
N GLY A 233 24.51 14.97 10.22
CA GLY A 233 25.30 15.88 9.41
C GLY A 233 25.83 15.20 8.12
N LYS A 234 25.67 15.87 6.97
CA LYS A 234 26.05 15.42 5.60
C LYS A 234 25.27 14.19 5.10
N LYS A 235 25.19 14.05 3.77
CA LYS A 235 24.62 12.85 3.13
C LYS A 235 25.51 11.63 3.39
N MET A 236 25.15 10.82 4.38
CA MET A 236 25.78 9.52 4.65
C MET A 236 25.05 8.39 3.92
N THR A 237 25.79 7.37 3.49
CA THR A 237 25.19 6.09 3.07
C THR A 237 24.90 5.23 4.30
N ALA A 238 24.00 4.25 4.19
CA ALA A 238 23.69 3.33 5.28
C ALA A 238 24.96 2.62 5.83
N ALA A 239 25.90 2.28 4.95
CA ALA A 239 27.17 1.68 5.35
C ALA A 239 28.09 2.65 6.12
N MET A 240 28.14 3.92 5.71
CA MET A 240 28.90 4.95 6.44
C MET A 240 28.29 5.21 7.81
N LEU A 241 26.96 5.30 7.89
CA LEU A 241 26.25 5.47 9.15
C LEU A 241 26.47 4.28 10.09
N LYS A 242 26.36 3.05 9.56
CA LYS A 242 26.64 1.83 10.33
C LYS A 242 28.05 1.82 10.89
N ASN A 243 29.06 2.17 10.09
CA ASN A 243 30.44 2.26 10.54
C ASN A 243 30.67 3.38 11.58
N ALA A 244 30.01 4.53 11.42
CA ALA A 244 30.11 5.62 12.39
C ALA A 244 29.54 5.20 13.74
N LEU A 245 28.34 4.60 13.75
CA LEU A 245 27.70 4.11 14.96
C LEU A 245 28.51 3.01 15.65
N GLN A 246 29.06 2.06 14.88
CA GLN A 246 29.86 0.96 15.43
C GLN A 246 31.10 1.42 16.20
N ASN A 247 31.71 2.54 15.80
CA ASN A 247 32.88 3.12 16.47
C ASN A 247 32.54 4.14 17.55
N SER A 248 31.24 4.40 17.78
CA SER A 248 30.79 5.51 18.62
C SER A 248 30.53 5.11 20.06
N HIS A 249 29.86 3.97 20.29
CA HIS A 249 29.37 3.58 21.61
C HIS A 249 29.37 2.06 21.78
N ALA A 250 29.59 1.57 23.00
CA ALA A 250 29.70 0.14 23.31
C ALA A 250 28.41 -0.65 22.99
N VAL A 251 27.25 0.02 22.95
CA VAL A 251 25.96 -0.58 22.56
C VAL A 251 25.96 -1.13 21.13
N PHE A 252 26.87 -0.65 20.28
CA PHE A 252 27.03 -1.11 18.90
C PHE A 252 28.11 -2.19 18.74
N ALA A 253 28.59 -2.78 19.85
CA ALA A 253 29.51 -3.91 19.80
C ALA A 253 28.85 -5.20 19.27
N GLY A 254 27.54 -5.35 19.49
CA GLY A 254 26.74 -6.46 18.99
C GLY A 254 26.34 -6.32 17.52
N GLU A 255 25.60 -7.31 16.99
CA GLU A 255 25.02 -7.24 15.66
C GLU A 255 23.88 -6.19 15.63
N PHE A 256 23.89 -5.32 14.64
CA PHE A 256 22.79 -4.38 14.36
C PHE A 256 22.72 -4.07 12.87
N ASP A 257 21.60 -3.55 12.40
CA ASP A 257 21.41 -3.09 11.03
C ASP A 257 20.91 -1.65 10.95
N VAL A 258 21.18 -1.01 9.81
CA VAL A 258 20.84 0.38 9.54
C VAL A 258 20.18 0.47 8.18
N LYS A 259 19.02 1.11 8.11
CA LYS A 259 18.28 1.32 6.86
C LYS A 259 17.68 2.72 6.82
N TYR A 260 17.89 3.44 5.73
CA TYR A 260 17.19 4.70 5.51
C TYR A 260 15.73 4.44 5.17
N LEU A 261 14.82 5.18 5.82
CA LEU A 261 13.40 5.15 5.54
C LEU A 261 13.03 6.23 4.51
N ASP A 262 13.71 7.37 4.58
CA ASP A 262 13.64 8.46 3.63
C ASP A 262 15.00 9.19 3.55
N ARG A 263 15.02 10.46 3.12
CA ARG A 263 16.25 11.27 3.05
C ARG A 263 16.68 11.85 4.39
N SER A 264 15.80 11.86 5.39
CA SER A 264 15.94 12.59 6.65
C SER A 264 16.18 11.68 7.86
N CYS A 265 15.73 10.44 7.78
CA CYS A 265 15.63 9.50 8.88
C CYS A 265 16.10 8.09 8.47
N ALA A 266 16.84 7.45 9.37
CA ALA A 266 17.16 6.04 9.30
C ALA A 266 16.56 5.29 10.48
N VAL A 267 16.35 3.97 10.31
CA VAL A 267 16.05 3.05 11.39
C VAL A 267 17.28 2.21 11.69
N VAL A 268 17.60 2.12 12.98
CA VAL A 268 18.59 1.23 13.57
C VAL A 268 17.85 0.05 14.20
N VAL A 269 18.31 -1.15 13.87
CA VAL A 269 17.67 -2.40 14.27
C VAL A 269 18.65 -3.16 15.14
N PHE A 270 18.36 -3.23 16.43
CA PHE A 270 19.14 -4.00 17.39
C PHE A 270 18.63 -5.44 17.45
N TRP A 271 19.55 -6.40 17.47
CA TRP A 271 19.19 -7.82 17.59
C TRP A 271 19.27 -8.33 19.04
N GLU A 272 19.94 -7.58 19.91
CA GLU A 272 20.02 -7.86 21.35
C GLU A 272 19.03 -6.98 22.12
N SER A 273 18.27 -7.59 23.02
CA SER A 273 17.30 -6.89 23.86
C SER A 273 17.98 -5.92 24.83
N GLY A 274 17.36 -4.77 25.07
CA GLY A 274 17.88 -3.71 25.96
C GLY A 274 18.94 -2.79 25.32
N SER A 275 19.46 -3.12 24.14
CA SER A 275 20.39 -2.26 23.39
C SER A 275 19.72 -0.99 22.87
N SER A 276 18.46 -1.06 22.45
CA SER A 276 17.68 0.11 22.05
C SER A 276 17.47 1.09 23.20
N GLU A 277 17.06 0.60 24.38
CA GLU A 277 16.88 1.43 25.59
C GLU A 277 18.20 2.08 26.04
N THR A 278 19.29 1.30 26.04
CA THR A 278 20.62 1.79 26.37
C THR A 278 21.06 2.90 25.41
N PHE A 279 20.81 2.70 24.11
CA PHE A 279 21.12 3.69 23.09
C PHE A 279 20.27 4.97 23.25
N LEU A 280 18.96 4.83 23.44
CA LEU A 280 18.06 5.97 23.66
C LEU A 280 18.42 6.74 24.93
N SER A 281 18.75 6.04 26.03
CA SER A 281 19.24 6.70 27.25
C SER A 281 20.55 7.42 27.00
N ALA A 282 21.45 6.89 26.16
CA ALA A 282 22.73 7.53 25.88
C ALA A 282 22.58 8.77 24.99
N VAL A 283 21.60 8.81 24.08
CA VAL A 283 21.31 10.01 23.26
C VAL A 283 20.67 11.13 24.10
N ASN A 284 19.81 10.78 25.05
CA ASN A 284 19.05 11.75 25.86
C ASN A 284 19.78 12.24 27.12
N ASP A 285 20.91 11.62 27.49
CA ASP A 285 21.63 11.90 28.74
C ASP A 285 23.06 12.36 28.43
N GLU A 286 23.25 13.67 28.26
CA GLU A 286 24.54 14.29 27.92
C GLU A 286 25.67 13.96 28.91
N GLU A 287 25.35 13.60 30.16
CA GLU A 287 26.34 13.25 31.19
C GLU A 287 26.87 11.81 31.04
N LYS A 288 26.09 10.91 30.43
CA LYS A 288 26.49 9.52 30.15
C LYS A 288 27.25 9.35 28.84
N LEU A 289 27.27 10.38 28.00
CA LEU A 289 28.09 10.41 26.79
C LEU A 289 29.57 10.50 27.17
N GLY A 290 30.25 9.35 27.23
CA GLY A 290 31.70 9.29 27.31
C GLY A 290 32.36 10.16 26.21
N GLY A 291 33.60 10.60 26.44
CA GLY A 291 34.34 11.36 25.43
C GLY A 291 34.56 10.55 24.15
N GLY A 292 34.23 11.12 22.99
CA GLY A 292 34.44 10.45 21.69
C GLY A 292 33.50 10.93 20.57
N SER A 293 33.55 10.21 19.45
CA SER A 293 32.78 10.49 18.23
C SER A 293 31.27 10.50 18.43
N PHE A 294 30.75 9.72 19.40
CA PHE A 294 29.31 9.72 19.71
C PHE A 294 28.81 11.06 20.25
N ARG A 295 29.61 11.70 21.12
CA ARG A 295 29.29 13.01 21.68
C ARG A 295 29.30 14.12 20.64
N GLU A 296 30.23 14.03 19.69
CA GLU A 296 30.27 14.94 18.54
C GLU A 296 29.02 14.79 17.68
N MET A 297 28.58 13.56 17.39
CA MET A 297 27.35 13.32 16.62
C MET A 297 26.10 13.90 17.30
N VAL A 298 25.96 13.74 18.63
CA VAL A 298 24.84 14.34 19.40
C VAL A 298 24.92 15.86 19.38
N ALA A 299 26.11 16.44 19.55
CA ALA A 299 26.33 17.89 19.49
C ALA A 299 26.08 18.47 18.08
N GLU A 300 26.30 17.69 17.03
CA GLU A 300 25.98 18.06 15.65
C GLU A 300 24.48 17.95 15.31
N GLY A 301 23.67 17.44 16.23
CA GLY A 301 22.21 17.41 16.09
C GLY A 301 21.61 16.02 15.93
N LEU A 302 22.36 14.93 16.14
CA LEU A 302 21.79 13.58 16.15
C LEU A 302 20.65 13.50 17.17
N ARG A 303 19.51 13.00 16.71
CA ARG A 303 18.32 12.70 17.50
C ARG A 303 17.95 11.25 17.33
N ALA A 304 17.27 10.69 18.33
CA ALA A 304 16.77 9.33 18.29
C ALA A 304 15.45 9.18 19.03
N ALA A 305 14.58 8.29 18.54
CA ALA A 305 13.36 7.90 19.23
C ALA A 305 13.01 6.43 18.99
N GLY A 306 12.32 5.84 19.97
CA GLY A 306 11.82 4.48 19.88
C GLY A 306 10.61 4.34 18.95
N TYR A 307 10.20 3.10 18.71
CA TYR A 307 9.04 2.79 17.88
C TYR A 307 7.73 3.41 18.37
N ASP A 308 7.56 3.62 19.68
CA ASP A 308 6.36 4.25 20.22
C ASP A 308 6.15 5.69 19.74
N THR A 309 7.23 6.43 19.50
CA THR A 309 7.14 7.78 18.92
C THR A 309 6.66 7.71 17.48
N TYR A 310 7.18 6.79 16.69
CA TYR A 310 6.71 6.56 15.33
C TYR A 310 5.22 6.14 15.31
N LYS A 311 4.83 5.22 16.18
CA LYS A 311 3.43 4.78 16.33
C LYS A 311 2.51 5.93 16.71
N ARG A 312 2.98 6.85 17.57
CA ARG A 312 2.26 8.08 17.94
C ARG A 312 2.13 9.03 16.76
N ALA A 313 3.19 9.25 16.00
CA ALA A 313 3.16 10.09 14.79
C ALA A 313 2.11 9.58 13.80
N CYS A 314 2.07 8.27 13.56
CA CYS A 314 1.07 7.63 12.70
C CYS A 314 -0.36 7.88 13.18
N ARG A 315 -0.60 7.78 14.50
CA ARG A 315 -1.94 7.97 15.10
C ARG A 315 -2.40 9.42 15.06
N LEU A 316 -1.48 10.36 15.27
CA LEU A 316 -1.77 11.80 15.26
C LEU A 316 -1.86 12.35 13.83
N GLY A 317 -1.48 11.57 12.81
CA GLY A 317 -1.45 12.03 11.42
C GLY A 317 -0.41 13.12 11.17
N PHE A 318 0.64 13.19 12.00
CA PHE A 318 1.73 14.15 11.86
C PHE A 318 2.67 13.70 10.73
N TRP A 319 2.20 13.83 9.50
CA TRP A 319 2.98 13.55 8.30
C TRP A 319 3.41 14.86 7.68
N GLU A 320 4.67 15.23 7.93
CA GLU A 320 5.33 16.35 7.27
C GLU A 320 6.01 15.88 5.97
N ALA A 321 6.69 16.79 5.27
CA ALA A 321 7.39 16.48 4.02
C ALA A 321 8.42 15.36 4.19
N ASP A 322 9.07 15.32 5.36
CA ASP A 322 10.09 14.35 5.73
C ASP A 322 9.77 13.69 7.10
N LEU A 323 10.22 12.45 7.31
CA LEU A 323 9.95 11.67 8.53
C LEU A 323 10.61 12.27 9.78
N ALA A 324 11.78 12.89 9.65
CA ALA A 324 12.46 13.54 10.77
C ALA A 324 11.60 14.65 11.39
N GLU A 325 11.01 15.52 10.57
CA GLU A 325 10.13 16.61 11.04
C GLU A 325 8.85 16.06 11.68
N SER A 326 8.30 15.00 11.09
CA SER A 326 7.13 14.26 11.62
C SER A 326 7.40 13.72 13.04
N LEU A 327 8.57 13.14 13.26
CA LEU A 327 8.98 12.60 14.56
C LEU A 327 9.30 13.71 15.57
N GLU A 328 9.95 14.79 15.15
CA GLU A 328 10.25 15.95 16.01
C GLU A 328 8.95 16.59 16.53
N LYS A 329 8.01 16.88 15.62
CA LYS A 329 6.67 17.41 15.97
C LYS A 329 5.93 16.50 16.94
N THR A 330 6.09 15.19 16.79
CA THR A 330 5.48 14.20 17.69
C THR A 330 6.12 14.24 19.09
N LEU A 331 7.43 14.45 19.18
CA LEU A 331 8.14 14.61 20.46
C LEU A 331 7.75 15.91 21.18
N GLU A 332 7.48 16.98 20.43
CA GLU A 332 7.04 18.28 20.97
C GLU A 332 5.58 18.26 21.44
N SER A 333 4.76 17.34 20.93
CA SER A 333 3.34 17.21 21.32
C SER A 333 3.19 16.65 22.73
N SER A 334 2.43 17.35 23.59
CA SER A 334 2.15 16.90 24.96
C SER A 334 1.00 15.89 24.98
N ASP A 335 1.02 14.91 25.89
CA ASP A 335 -0.03 13.90 26.07
C ASP A 335 -1.42 14.48 26.48
N ARG A 336 -1.58 15.80 26.58
CA ARG A 336 -2.85 16.45 26.96
C ARG A 336 -3.87 16.57 25.82
N ASP A 337 -3.48 16.33 24.57
CA ASP A 337 -4.38 16.45 23.41
C ASP A 337 -5.15 15.15 23.11
N LEU A 338 -5.05 14.14 23.99
CA LEU A 338 -5.69 12.83 23.84
C LEU A 338 -7.21 12.81 24.12
N ASP A 339 -7.80 13.91 24.59
CA ASP A 339 -9.19 13.96 25.08
C ASP A 339 -10.19 14.69 24.17
N SER A 340 -9.81 15.12 22.97
CA SER A 340 -10.81 15.45 21.95
C SER A 340 -11.01 14.25 21.03
N ASP A 341 -12.28 13.90 20.79
CA ASP A 341 -12.76 13.11 19.64
C ASP A 341 -12.28 13.75 18.32
N THR A 342 -10.98 13.74 18.08
CA THR A 342 -10.37 14.18 16.84
C THR A 342 -10.68 13.07 15.87
N LYS A 343 -11.82 13.23 15.17
CA LYS A 343 -12.12 12.52 13.94
C LYS A 343 -10.80 12.36 13.17
N PRO A 344 -10.50 11.15 12.64
CA PRO A 344 -9.28 10.94 11.86
C PRO A 344 -9.18 12.10 10.90
N SER A 345 -8.11 12.90 11.04
CA SER A 345 -7.87 14.06 10.19
C SER A 345 -8.04 13.58 8.77
N GLU A 346 -9.05 14.12 8.08
CA GLU A 346 -9.20 13.93 6.65
C GLU A 346 -7.84 14.18 6.06
N ILE A 347 -7.26 13.14 5.47
CA ILE A 347 -6.08 13.26 4.65
C ILE A 347 -6.44 14.33 3.64
N ASP A 348 -5.84 15.52 3.77
CA ASP A 348 -6.06 16.64 2.87
C ASP A 348 -5.50 16.24 1.52
N TRP A 349 -6.33 15.55 0.73
CA TRP A 349 -6.09 15.31 -0.67
C TRP A 349 -6.13 16.69 -1.31
N SER A 350 -4.94 17.20 -1.65
CA SER A 350 -4.77 18.40 -2.44
C SER A 350 -5.87 18.46 -3.51
N SER A 351 -6.74 19.46 -3.39
CA SER A 351 -7.94 19.62 -4.21
C SER A 351 -7.64 19.88 -5.69
N GLU A 352 -6.37 19.87 -6.09
CA GLU A 352 -5.91 20.03 -7.47
C GLU A 352 -6.14 18.77 -8.34
N LEU A 353 -6.52 17.63 -7.74
CA LEU A 353 -6.88 16.40 -8.47
C LEU A 353 -8.39 16.07 -8.41
N ALA A 354 -9.21 16.93 -7.81
CA ALA A 354 -10.65 16.75 -7.80
C ALA A 354 -11.22 17.16 -9.17
N ILE A 355 -11.76 16.19 -9.92
CA ILE A 355 -12.49 16.45 -11.16
C ILE A 355 -13.71 17.32 -10.82
N ASN A 356 -13.75 18.53 -11.36
CA ASN A 356 -14.89 19.42 -11.24
C ASN A 356 -16.02 18.92 -12.14
N PHE A 357 -17.09 18.40 -11.53
CA PHE A 357 -18.26 17.89 -12.25
C PHE A 357 -19.13 18.99 -12.88
N ASP A 358 -18.85 20.28 -12.61
CA ASP A 358 -19.55 21.39 -13.25
C ASP A 358 -19.01 21.72 -14.67
N GLU A 359 -17.99 21.01 -15.14
CA GLU A 359 -17.41 21.18 -16.49
C GLU A 359 -17.64 19.98 -17.43
N LEU A 360 -18.61 19.09 -17.14
CA LEU A 360 -19.04 17.99 -18.02
C LEU A 360 -20.34 18.28 -18.77
#